data_AF-A0A381K6B0-F1
#
_entry.id   AF-A0A381K6B0-F1
#
_cell.length_a   1.000
_cell.length_b   1.000
_cell.length_c   1.000
_cell.angle_alpha   90.00
_cell.angle_beta   90.00
_cell.angle_gamma   90.00
#
_symmetry.space_group_name_H-M   'P 1'
#
loop_
_entity.id
_entity.type
_entity.pdbx_description
1 polymer ?
#
loop_
_entity_poly.entity_id
_entity_poly.type
_entity_poly.pdbx_seq_one_letter_code
_entity_poly.pdbx_strand_id
1 'polypeptide(L)'
;MIERFKGRFGKDVAVFHSKLSDGERFDEWFRVKEGKAKLAVGARSAVFLPFKDLGIIIIDEEHEASYKSDSNPKYDAREIAKYRSKLEGCRVILGTATPSIESYYKAETREIELLNMERE
;
A
#
# COMPACT_ATOMS: atom_id res chain seq x y z
N MET A 1 10.88 9.17 -6.05
CA MET A 1 10.25 8.50 -4.88
C MET A 1 11.01 7.23 -4.47
N ILE A 2 11.19 6.23 -5.35
CA ILE A 2 11.90 4.97 -5.04
C ILE A 2 13.32 5.20 -4.48
N GLU A 3 14.11 6.10 -5.08
CA GLU A 3 15.46 6.41 -4.58
C GLU A 3 15.48 7.00 -3.16
N ARG A 4 14.42 7.72 -2.75
CA ARG A 4 14.30 8.22 -1.37
C ARG A 4 14.09 7.07 -0.38
N PHE A 5 13.29 6.07 -0.74
CA PHE A 5 13.10 4.88 0.08
C PHE A 5 14.35 4.02 0.12
N LYS A 6 15.00 3.78 -1.03
CA LYS A 6 16.28 3.07 -1.09
C LYS A 6 17.37 3.78 -0.28
N GLY A 7 17.45 5.11 -0.37
CA GLY A 7 18.42 5.88 0.42
C GLY A 7 18.20 5.78 1.93
N ARG A 8 16.93 5.69 2.38
CA ARG A 8 16.59 5.62 3.81
C ARG A 8 16.65 4.21 4.39
N PHE A 9 16.26 3.20 3.63
CA PHE A 9 16.06 1.83 4.11
C PHE A 9 16.98 0.80 3.43
N GLY A 10 17.80 1.23 2.46
CA GLY A 10 18.81 0.41 1.81
C GLY A 10 18.22 -0.86 1.18
N LYS A 11 18.85 -1.99 1.53
CA LYS A 11 18.49 -3.33 1.05
C LYS A 11 17.22 -3.91 1.67
N ASP A 12 16.61 -3.25 2.65
CA ASP A 12 15.39 -3.73 3.30
C ASP A 12 14.13 -3.35 2.49
N VAL A 13 14.28 -2.61 1.38
CA VAL A 13 13.19 -2.23 0.48
C VAL A 13 13.06 -3.23 -0.67
N ALA A 14 11.84 -3.67 -0.91
CA ALA A 14 11.43 -4.28 -2.16
C ALA A 14 10.69 -3.27 -3.05
N VAL A 15 11.00 -3.24 -4.34
CA VAL A 15 10.31 -2.37 -5.30
C VAL A 15 9.42 -3.25 -6.17
N PHE A 16 8.11 -3.00 -6.21
CA PHE A 16 7.18 -3.90 -6.88
C PHE A 16 6.21 -3.15 -7.81
N HIS A 17 6.48 -3.16 -9.12
CA HIS A 17 5.69 -2.41 -10.11
C HIS A 17 5.65 -3.06 -11.49
N SER A 18 4.79 -2.55 -12.36
CA SER A 18 4.54 -3.11 -13.69
C SER A 18 5.76 -3.18 -14.62
N LYS A 19 6.74 -2.29 -14.45
CA LYS A 19 7.96 -2.25 -15.28
C LYS A 19 8.97 -3.39 -15.01
N LEU A 20 8.76 -4.18 -13.95
CA LEU A 20 9.59 -5.36 -13.69
C LEU A 20 9.18 -6.51 -14.59
N SER A 21 10.18 -7.24 -15.08
CA SER A 21 10.01 -8.56 -15.69
C SER A 21 9.46 -9.57 -14.68
N ASP A 22 8.94 -10.70 -15.17
CA ASP A 22 8.37 -11.72 -14.29
C ASP A 22 9.40 -12.34 -13.33
N GLY A 23 10.66 -12.48 -13.79
CA GLY A 23 11.77 -12.92 -12.95
C GLY A 23 12.06 -11.94 -11.82
N GLU A 24 12.19 -10.65 -12.14
CA GLU A 24 12.42 -9.61 -11.13
C GLU A 24 11.25 -9.48 -10.15
N ARG A 25 10.01 -9.62 -10.61
CA ARG A 25 8.84 -9.65 -9.72
C ARG A 25 8.89 -10.84 -8.78
N PHE A 26 9.27 -12.01 -9.28
CA PHE A 26 9.42 -13.20 -8.45
C PHE A 26 10.52 -13.01 -7.40
N ASP A 27 11.66 -12.44 -7.77
CA ASP A 27 12.77 -12.19 -6.85
C ASP A 27 12.36 -11.26 -5.70
N GLU A 28 11.67 -10.16 -6.02
CA GLU A 28 11.18 -9.21 -5.02
C GLU A 28 10.07 -9.82 -4.14
N TRP A 29 9.15 -10.58 -4.73
CA TRP A 29 8.13 -11.33 -4.00
C TRP A 29 8.76 -12.35 -3.04
N PHE A 30 9.78 -13.06 -3.50
CA PHE A 30 10.48 -14.07 -2.72
C PHE A 30 11.30 -13.43 -1.58
N ARG A 31 11.94 -12.28 -1.82
CA ARG A 31 12.60 -11.50 -0.78
C ARG A 31 11.64 -11.08 0.33
N VAL A 32 10.42 -10.64 -0.02
CA VAL A 32 9.39 -10.30 0.97
C VAL A 32 8.96 -11.55 1.74
N LYS A 33 8.68 -12.65 1.05
CA LYS A 33 8.29 -13.93 1.67
C LYS A 33 9.33 -14.45 2.67
N GLU A 34 10.61 -14.33 2.32
CA GLU A 34 11.73 -14.75 3.17
C GLU A 34 12.04 -13.75 4.29
N GLY A 35 11.36 -12.60 4.35
CA GLY A 35 11.62 -11.55 5.34
C GLY A 35 12.92 -10.76 5.10
N LYS A 36 13.51 -10.88 3.90
CA LYS A 36 14.71 -10.13 3.49
C LYS A 36 14.41 -8.69 3.10
N ALA A 37 13.15 -8.41 2.74
CA ALA A 37 12.63 -7.06 2.58
C ALA A 37 11.61 -6.79 3.71
N LYS A 38 11.80 -5.69 4.43
CA LYS A 38 10.92 -5.25 5.53
C LYS A 38 9.93 -4.18 5.09
N LEU A 39 10.18 -3.56 3.94
CA LEU A 39 9.32 -2.56 3.31
C LEU A 39 9.12 -2.93 1.85
N ALA A 40 7.92 -2.80 1.32
CA ALA A 40 7.68 -2.81 -0.11
C ALA A 40 7.11 -1.47 -0.57
N VAL A 41 7.60 -0.98 -1.70
CA VAL A 41 7.07 0.20 -2.38
C VAL A 41 6.64 -0.22 -3.77
N GLY A 42 5.38 0.03 -4.10
CA GLY A 42 4.83 -0.46 -5.36
C GLY A 42 3.50 0.17 -5.72
N ALA A 43 3.02 -0.22 -6.89
CA ALA A 43 1.66 0.08 -7.31
C ALA A 43 0.65 -0.81 -6.56
N ARG A 44 -0.61 -0.78 -6.97
CA ARG A 44 -1.71 -1.61 -6.44
C ARG A 44 -1.38 -3.05 -6.11
N SER A 45 -0.68 -3.76 -7.01
CA SER A 45 -0.43 -5.19 -6.87
C SER A 45 0.48 -5.52 -5.68
N ALA A 46 1.22 -4.54 -5.15
CA ALA A 46 2.04 -4.71 -3.97
C ALA A 46 1.21 -5.08 -2.72
N VAL A 47 -0.10 -4.77 -2.71
CA VAL A 47 -1.02 -5.15 -1.62
C VAL A 47 -1.13 -6.67 -1.44
N PHE A 48 -0.66 -7.48 -2.40
CA PHE A 48 -0.67 -8.94 -2.32
C PHE A 48 0.69 -9.54 -1.91
N LEU A 49 1.69 -8.72 -1.60
CA LEU A 49 3.01 -9.22 -1.20
C LEU A 49 2.94 -9.97 0.15
N PRO A 50 3.58 -11.14 0.28
CA PRO A 50 3.36 -12.08 1.39
C PRO A 50 4.23 -11.76 2.61
N PHE A 51 4.04 -10.60 3.22
CA PHE A 51 4.66 -10.26 4.51
C PHE A 51 4.21 -11.23 5.60
N LYS A 52 5.16 -11.76 6.39
CA LYS A 52 4.86 -12.63 7.54
C LYS A 52 4.23 -11.86 8.71
N ASP A 53 4.76 -10.66 8.98
CA ASP A 53 4.36 -9.81 10.11
C ASP A 53 4.03 -8.40 9.60
N LEU A 54 2.97 -8.27 8.79
CA LEU A 54 2.57 -6.98 8.25
C LEU A 54 2.06 -6.07 9.37
N GLY A 55 2.79 -5.00 9.67
CA GLY A 55 2.37 -4.03 10.70
C GLY A 55 1.45 -2.93 10.16
N ILE A 56 1.68 -2.51 8.91
CA ILE A 56 1.02 -1.34 8.34
C ILE A 56 0.97 -1.40 6.80
N ILE A 57 -0.13 -0.90 6.24
CA ILE A 57 -0.30 -0.59 4.82
C ILE A 57 -0.53 0.92 4.70
N ILE A 58 0.22 1.57 3.82
CA ILE A 58 0.07 3.00 3.53
C ILE A 58 -0.32 3.15 2.06
N ILE A 59 -1.43 3.84 1.82
CA ILE A 59 -1.90 4.19 0.48
C ILE A 59 -1.77 5.71 0.38
N ASP A 60 -0.84 6.16 -0.47
CA ASP A 60 -0.63 7.58 -0.77
C ASP A 60 -1.51 8.02 -1.93
N GLU A 61 -1.91 9.28 -1.97
CA GLU A 61 -2.89 9.81 -2.93
C GLU A 61 -4.13 8.92 -3.07
N GLU A 62 -4.76 8.55 -1.95
CA GLU A 62 -5.83 7.55 -1.90
C GLU A 62 -6.97 7.77 -2.91
N HIS A 63 -7.26 9.01 -3.26
CA HIS A 63 -8.33 9.38 -4.18
C HIS A 63 -8.07 8.93 -5.64
N GLU A 64 -6.84 8.55 -5.97
CA GLU A 64 -6.44 8.14 -7.32
C GLU A 64 -7.26 6.97 -7.86
N ALA A 65 -7.81 7.14 -9.06
CA ALA A 65 -8.58 6.10 -9.75
C ALA A 65 -7.70 4.90 -10.11
N SER A 66 -6.39 5.13 -10.24
CA SER A 66 -5.40 4.10 -10.55
C SER A 66 -5.36 2.98 -9.51
N TYR A 67 -5.99 3.11 -8.33
CA TYR A 67 -6.16 2.03 -7.35
C TYR A 67 -7.24 0.98 -7.70
N LYS A 68 -8.11 1.26 -8.67
CA LYS A 68 -9.12 0.32 -9.22
C LYS A 68 -8.60 -0.41 -10.46
N SER A 69 -8.55 -1.74 -10.40
CA SER A 69 -8.15 -2.61 -11.52
C SER A 69 -9.28 -2.81 -12.51
N ASP A 70 -9.04 -2.39 -13.75
CA ASP A 70 -9.91 -2.67 -14.89
C ASP A 70 -9.65 -4.05 -15.52
N SER A 71 -8.47 -4.62 -15.27
CA SER A 71 -8.13 -6.00 -15.69
C SER A 71 -8.70 -7.02 -14.71
N ASN A 72 -9.12 -8.18 -15.23
CA ASN A 72 -9.61 -9.30 -14.42
C ASN A 72 -8.46 -10.00 -13.67
N PRO A 73 -8.65 -10.38 -12.39
CA PRO A 73 -9.80 -10.04 -11.55
C PRO A 73 -9.85 -8.54 -11.25
N LYS A 74 -11.03 -7.92 -11.34
CA LYS A 74 -11.20 -6.50 -10.98
C LYS A 74 -11.22 -6.38 -9.46
N TYR A 75 -10.42 -5.47 -8.94
CA TYR A 75 -10.34 -5.20 -7.50
C TYR A 75 -10.01 -3.73 -7.26
N ASP A 76 -10.39 -3.24 -6.08
CA ASP A 76 -9.90 -1.98 -5.55
C ASP A 76 -8.84 -2.26 -4.51
N ALA A 77 -7.60 -1.80 -4.74
CA ALA A 77 -6.49 -2.06 -3.82
C ALA A 77 -6.74 -1.49 -2.42
N ARG A 78 -7.56 -0.43 -2.28
CA ARG A 78 -7.94 0.15 -0.99
C ARG A 78 -8.82 -0.79 -0.19
N GLU A 79 -9.79 -1.42 -0.86
CA GLU A 79 -10.67 -2.40 -0.23
C GLU A 79 -9.91 -3.67 0.14
N ILE A 80 -8.98 -4.12 -0.73
CA ILE A 80 -8.09 -5.23 -0.40
C ILE A 80 -7.21 -4.89 0.81
N ALA A 81 -6.65 -3.68 0.89
CA ALA A 81 -5.85 -3.26 2.04
C ALA A 81 -6.66 -3.26 3.34
N LYS A 82 -7.89 -2.72 3.34
CA LYS A 82 -8.80 -2.74 4.49
C LYS A 82 -9.15 -4.17 4.92
N TYR A 83 -9.44 -5.04 3.94
CA TYR A 83 -9.74 -6.44 4.22
C TYR A 83 -8.52 -7.17 4.80
N ARG A 84 -7.36 -7.01 4.17
CA ARG A 84 -6.10 -7.59 4.61
C ARG A 84 -5.70 -7.13 6.01
N SER A 85 -5.94 -5.86 6.33
CA SER A 85 -5.72 -5.30 7.67
C SER A 85 -6.56 -5.99 8.75
N LYS A 86 -7.82 -6.33 8.45
CA LYS A 86 -8.66 -7.12 9.36
C LYS A 86 -8.13 -8.54 9.55
N LEU A 87 -7.63 -9.17 8.48
CA LEU A 87 -7.09 -10.54 8.53
C LEU A 87 -5.76 -10.61 9.29
N GLU A 88 -4.86 -9.66 9.06
CA GLU A 88 -3.49 -9.68 9.57
C GLU A 88 -3.34 -8.85 10.86
N GLY A 89 -4.39 -8.16 11.31
CA GLY A 89 -4.33 -7.30 12.51
C GLY A 89 -3.47 -6.05 12.32
N CYS A 90 -3.21 -5.64 11.07
CA CYS A 90 -2.37 -4.51 10.73
C CYS A 90 -3.17 -3.21 10.59
N ARG A 91 -2.51 -2.04 10.52
CA ARG A 91 -3.18 -0.75 10.29
C ARG A 91 -3.18 -0.36 8.82
N VAL A 92 -4.19 0.37 8.37
CA VAL A 92 -4.21 1.04 7.05
C VAL A 92 -4.21 2.54 7.27
N ILE A 93 -3.30 3.24 6.58
CA ILE A 93 -3.30 4.70 6.50
C ILE A 93 -3.62 5.10 5.06
N LEU A 94 -4.60 5.98 4.92
CA LEU A 94 -5.01 6.59 3.66
C LEU A 94 -4.50 8.04 3.65
N GLY A 95 -3.40 8.30 2.94
CA GLY A 95 -2.83 9.62 2.76
C GLY A 95 -3.40 10.29 1.52
N THR A 96 -3.85 11.52 1.64
CA THR A 96 -4.36 12.32 0.51
C THR A 96 -4.57 13.77 0.93
N ALA A 97 -4.23 14.72 0.06
CA ALA A 97 -4.59 16.13 0.26
C ALA A 97 -6.05 16.42 -0.16
N THR A 98 -6.63 15.56 -0.99
CA THR A 98 -7.96 15.70 -1.58
C THR A 98 -8.72 14.39 -1.39
N PRO A 99 -9.28 14.11 -0.20
CA PRO A 99 -9.93 12.85 0.08
C PRO A 99 -11.10 12.59 -0.86
N SER A 100 -11.31 11.32 -1.22
CA SER A 100 -12.53 10.94 -1.92
C SER A 100 -13.74 11.24 -1.03
N ILE A 101 -14.90 11.53 -1.65
CA ILE A 101 -16.14 11.80 -0.90
C ILE A 101 -16.46 10.63 0.05
N GLU A 102 -16.22 9.40 -0.39
CA GLU A 102 -16.42 8.20 0.41
C GLU A 102 -15.50 8.16 1.63
N SER A 103 -14.19 8.38 1.44
CA SER A 103 -13.21 8.40 2.54
C SER A 103 -13.52 9.53 3.53
N TYR A 104 -13.85 10.73 3.03
CA TYR A 104 -14.20 11.87 3.87
C TYR A 104 -15.48 11.61 4.66
N TYR A 105 -16.52 11.08 4.02
CA TYR A 105 -17.76 10.72 4.70
C TYR A 105 -17.53 9.69 5.81
N LYS A 106 -16.72 8.65 5.55
CA LYS A 106 -16.36 7.64 6.56
C LYS A 106 -15.58 8.22 7.74
N ALA A 107 -14.76 9.23 7.49
CA ALA A 107 -14.06 9.99 8.54
C ALA A 107 -15.06 10.78 9.40
N GLU A 108 -15.98 11.52 8.76
CA GLU A 108 -17.01 12.31 9.45
C GLU A 108 -17.96 11.42 10.28
N THR A 109 -18.32 10.23 9.79
CA THR A 109 -19.15 9.26 10.51
C THR A 109 -18.39 8.44 11.56
N ARG A 110 -17.07 8.67 11.72
CA ARG A 110 -16.17 7.96 12.64
C ARG A 110 -16.03 6.46 12.35
N GLU A 111 -16.28 6.04 11.12
CA GLU A 111 -15.94 4.69 10.65
C GLU A 111 -14.43 4.53 10.46
N ILE A 112 -13.74 5.61 10.10
CA ILE A 112 -12.29 5.72 10.11
C ILE A 112 -11.87 6.97 10.88
N GLU A 113 -10.65 6.97 11.41
CA GLU A 113 -10.11 8.12 12.14
C GLU A 113 -9.52 9.14 11.15
N LEU A 114 -9.98 10.40 11.25
CA LEU A 114 -9.41 11.50 10.48
C LEU A 114 -8.22 12.10 11.25
N LEU A 115 -7.04 12.06 10.63
CA LEU A 115 -5.83 12.69 11.14
C LEU A 115 -5.48 13.87 10.23
N ASN A 116 -5.60 15.09 10.74
CA ASN A 116 -5.22 16.31 10.02
C ASN A 116 -3.79 16.71 10.36
N MET A 117 -3.02 17.08 9.34
CA MET A 117 -1.74 17.75 9.51
C MET A 117 -1.96 19.24 9.39
N GLU A 118 -1.93 19.95 10.52
CA GLU A 118 -1.92 21.41 10.50
C GLU A 118 -0.58 21.90 9.91
N ARG A 119 -0.63 22.91 9.04
CA ARG A 119 0.60 23.59 8.63
C ARG A 119 1.02 24.50 9.78
N GLU A 120 2.20 24.25 10.33
CA GLU A 120 2.95 25.26 11.11
C GLU A 120 3.35 26.44 10.22
#